data_AF-A0A8C7YAL8-F1
#
_entry.id   AF-A0A8C7YAL8-F1
#
_cell.length_a   1.000
_cell.length_b   1.000
_cell.length_c   1.000
_cell.angle_alpha   90.00
_cell.angle_beta   90.00
_cell.angle_gamma   90.00
#
_symmetry.space_group_name_H-M   'P 1'
#
loop_
_entity.id
_entity.type
_entity.pdbx_description
1 polymer ?
#
loop_
_entity_poly.entity_id
_entity_poly.type
_entity_poly.pdbx_seq_one_letter_code
_entity_poly.pdbx_strand_id
1 'polypeptide(L)'
;PINPMMAGISLIQPPPGIIKEIIHCKSCTLFPQNPNLPPPSTRERPPGCKTVFVGGLPENATEEIIREVFDQCGEIMAIRKSKKNFCHIRFSEEFMVDKAIYLSGYRMRIGSSTDKKDSGRIHVDFAQARDDLYEWECKQRFMAREERHRWKIHEDRLRPPSPPPVVHYSEHEAALLADRLKDDNKFSEATAVLFTWIDRGEVNRRTANHFYSMIQSANSHVRRLMNEKAQHEEEMEIAKEAFKNALMAILTQFEQINAVFTAATRQKAWDHFTKAQRKNIDIWRKQCEELRNAHSEDIMGIRREEEMEMSDDDTDEIACKRMRVEENGVCDQTQDSLKEENDSLRWQLDAYRNEVDLLRKEQIRNSRPDEEYAHSQTQESQLQLLQQSMHSMQQQLLNLQEKLLSKEAELEQAREEHRHLEGEVLLLRDKVNSLYSPVKSMNSCIPALVRSRDRRSEFMIMRGGVASEKEALLLGIMSTFLHVHPFGANLEYLWSYIQKLDAKVTAVELEHLMVRLPSMFKQELSGVGANLEKRWKFCGFDSLST
;
A
#
# COMPACT_ATOMS: atom_id res chain seq x y z
N PRO A 1 -12.25 27.38 22.60
CA PRO A 1 -11.27 27.05 21.54
C PRO A 1 -11.71 27.67 20.21
N ILE A 2 -11.02 28.72 19.80
CA ILE A 2 -11.28 29.51 18.60
C ILE A 2 -10.84 28.69 17.39
N ASN A 3 -11.75 28.49 16.44
CA ASN A 3 -11.49 27.75 15.19
C ASN A 3 -10.66 28.65 14.25
N PRO A 4 -9.41 28.30 13.88
CA PRO A 4 -8.56 29.15 13.06
C PRO A 4 -8.64 28.71 11.59
N MET A 5 -9.73 29.01 10.89
CA MET A 5 -9.83 28.75 9.44
C MET A 5 -10.46 29.90 8.63
N MET A 6 -10.32 31.14 9.09
CA MET A 6 -10.63 32.33 8.28
C MET A 6 -9.53 33.38 8.51
N ALA A 7 -8.28 32.99 8.26
CA ALA A 7 -7.18 33.93 8.17
C ALA A 7 -7.06 34.41 6.72
N GLY A 8 -7.38 35.69 6.51
CA GLY A 8 -6.84 36.49 5.41
C GLY A 8 -7.34 36.14 4.01
N ILE A 9 -8.55 36.58 3.65
CA ILE A 9 -8.72 37.07 2.28
C ILE A 9 -7.98 38.41 2.24
N SER A 10 -6.71 38.32 1.89
CA SER A 10 -5.84 39.47 1.62
C SER A 10 -6.58 40.39 0.67
N LEU A 11 -6.84 41.62 1.14
CA LEU A 11 -7.24 42.75 0.33
C LEU A 11 -6.27 42.82 -0.85
N ILE A 12 -6.72 42.42 -2.04
CA ILE A 12 -6.09 42.88 -3.27
C ILE A 12 -6.33 44.38 -3.28
N GLN A 13 -5.34 45.14 -2.80
CA GLN A 13 -5.28 46.57 -3.07
C GLN A 13 -5.30 46.70 -4.61
N PRO A 14 -6.23 47.49 -5.18
CA PRO A 14 -6.21 47.71 -6.60
C PRO A 14 -4.88 48.38 -6.99
N PRO A 15 -4.27 47.98 -8.11
CA PRO A 15 -3.01 48.54 -8.55
C PRO A 15 -3.14 50.07 -8.72
N PRO A 16 -2.12 50.86 -8.33
CA PRO A 16 -2.14 52.31 -8.51
C PRO A 16 -2.16 52.64 -10.01
N GLY A 17 -3.16 53.42 -10.44
CA GLY A 17 -3.21 53.99 -11.80
C GLY A 17 -4.41 53.62 -12.67
N ILE A 18 -5.49 53.02 -12.14
CA ILE A 18 -6.68 52.76 -12.96
C ILE A 18 -7.36 54.09 -13.33
N ILE A 19 -7.21 54.50 -14.59
CA ILE A 19 -7.95 55.62 -15.17
C ILE A 19 -9.42 55.20 -15.25
N LYS A 20 -10.23 55.70 -14.31
CA LYS A 20 -11.69 55.52 -14.33
C LYS A 20 -12.25 56.21 -15.58
N GLU A 21 -12.97 55.50 -16.43
CA GLU A 21 -13.58 56.05 -17.66
C GLU A 21 -14.91 56.76 -17.38
N ILE A 22 -15.34 57.63 -18.31
CA ILE A 22 -16.66 58.28 -18.26
C ILE A 22 -17.74 57.27 -18.63
N ILE A 23 -18.70 57.05 -17.72
CA ILE A 23 -19.80 56.11 -17.94
C ILE A 23 -21.02 56.90 -18.42
N HIS A 24 -21.52 56.55 -19.61
CA HIS A 24 -22.70 57.18 -20.21
C HIS A 24 -23.92 56.28 -20.00
N CYS A 25 -24.93 56.77 -19.29
CA CYS A 25 -26.25 56.17 -19.18
C CYS A 25 -27.25 56.99 -20.01
N LYS A 26 -28.44 56.43 -20.29
CA LYS A 26 -29.52 57.08 -21.05
C LYS A 26 -30.01 58.35 -20.36
N SER A 27 -30.09 58.34 -19.03
CA SER A 27 -30.64 59.47 -18.25
C SER A 27 -29.58 60.30 -17.51
N CYS A 28 -28.34 59.82 -17.39
CA CYS A 28 -27.26 60.50 -16.67
C CYS A 28 -25.86 60.13 -17.18
N THR A 29 -24.86 60.92 -16.83
CA THR A 29 -23.44 60.64 -17.14
C THR A 29 -22.61 60.68 -15.85
N LEU A 30 -21.78 59.67 -15.63
CA LEU A 30 -20.88 59.58 -14.49
C LEU A 30 -19.46 59.95 -14.91
N PHE A 31 -18.95 61.04 -14.33
CA PHE A 31 -17.58 61.49 -14.54
C PHE A 31 -16.65 60.95 -13.44
N PRO A 32 -15.49 60.40 -13.80
CA PRO A 32 -14.53 59.89 -12.83
C PRO A 32 -13.95 61.01 -11.95
N GLN A 33 -13.48 60.65 -10.75
CA GLN A 33 -12.72 61.56 -9.91
C GLN A 33 -11.31 61.78 -10.50
N ASN A 34 -10.73 62.97 -10.27
CA ASN A 34 -9.34 63.22 -10.62
C ASN A 34 -8.43 62.15 -9.97
N PRO A 35 -7.60 61.42 -10.75
CA PRO A 35 -6.71 60.38 -10.22
C PRO A 35 -5.76 60.84 -9.10
N ASN A 36 -5.50 62.14 -9.00
CA ASN A 36 -4.61 62.73 -8.00
C ASN A 36 -5.27 62.94 -6.63
N LEU A 37 -6.56 62.63 -6.47
CA LEU A 37 -7.26 62.71 -5.18
C LEU A 37 -7.25 61.34 -4.49
N PRO A 38 -7.18 61.29 -3.15
CA PRO A 38 -7.23 60.04 -2.41
C PRO A 38 -8.53 59.28 -2.71
N PRO A 39 -8.49 57.93 -2.79
CA PRO A 39 -9.68 57.13 -3.01
C PRO A 39 -10.71 57.36 -1.88
N PRO A 40 -12.01 57.29 -2.18
CA PRO A 40 -13.06 57.40 -1.16
C PRO A 40 -12.85 56.38 -0.04
N SER A 41 -13.02 56.78 1.22
CA SER A 41 -12.94 55.89 2.37
C SER A 41 -14.05 54.84 2.32
N THR A 42 -13.71 53.55 2.44
CA THR A 42 -14.68 52.46 2.55
C THR A 42 -14.62 51.83 3.94
N ARG A 43 -15.75 51.31 4.44
CA ARG A 43 -15.84 50.55 5.69
C ARG A 43 -15.33 49.12 5.52
N GLU A 44 -15.12 48.42 6.63
CA GLU A 44 -14.91 46.97 6.60
C GLU A 44 -16.18 46.27 6.10
N ARG A 45 -15.99 45.27 5.23
CA ARG A 45 -17.09 44.52 4.62
C ARG A 45 -17.78 43.62 5.65
N PRO A 46 -19.09 43.78 5.91
CA PRO A 46 -19.84 42.87 6.76
C PRO A 46 -19.93 41.45 6.18
N PRO A 47 -20.02 40.38 7.00
CA PRO A 47 -20.23 39.03 6.51
C PRO A 47 -21.53 38.90 5.71
N GLY A 48 -21.45 38.30 4.52
CA GLY A 48 -22.61 38.12 3.64
C GLY A 48 -23.13 39.40 2.99
N CYS A 49 -22.34 40.49 3.00
CA CYS A 49 -22.77 41.79 2.49
C CYS A 49 -23.17 41.72 1.00
N LYS A 50 -24.47 41.87 0.73
CA LYS A 50 -25.07 42.02 -0.60
C LYS A 50 -25.66 43.42 -0.81
N THR A 51 -25.73 44.22 0.25
CA THR A 51 -26.30 45.55 0.24
C THR A 51 -25.22 46.63 0.26
N VAL A 52 -25.31 47.61 -0.64
CA VAL A 52 -24.48 48.81 -0.66
C VAL A 52 -25.26 50.02 -0.18
N PHE A 53 -24.54 50.94 0.47
CA PHE A 53 -24.99 52.29 0.74
C PHE A 53 -24.49 53.20 -0.38
N VAL A 54 -25.37 54.01 -0.95
CA VAL A 54 -25.03 55.02 -1.95
C VAL A 54 -25.45 56.40 -1.43
N GLY A 55 -24.48 57.24 -1.10
CA GLY A 55 -24.67 58.63 -0.69
C GLY A 55 -24.30 59.64 -1.78
N GLY A 56 -24.66 60.90 -1.57
CA GLY A 56 -24.27 62.01 -2.46
C GLY A 56 -25.00 62.05 -3.80
N LEU A 57 -26.18 61.43 -3.86
CA LEU A 57 -27.05 61.47 -5.02
C LEU A 57 -27.60 62.90 -5.24
N PRO A 58 -27.75 63.37 -6.49
CA PRO A 58 -28.50 64.57 -6.82
C PRO A 58 -29.94 64.50 -6.26
N GLU A 59 -30.50 65.65 -5.90
CA GLU A 59 -31.86 65.76 -5.36
C GLU A 59 -32.92 65.21 -6.34
N ASN A 60 -32.72 65.49 -7.62
CA ASN A 60 -33.59 65.06 -8.71
C ASN A 60 -33.34 63.62 -9.20
N ALA A 61 -32.42 62.86 -8.58
CA ALA A 61 -32.15 61.48 -8.99
C ALA A 61 -33.32 60.55 -8.63
N THR A 62 -34.10 60.12 -9.62
CA THR A 62 -35.20 59.16 -9.39
C THR A 62 -34.68 57.74 -9.18
N GLU A 63 -35.54 56.84 -8.69
CA GLU A 63 -35.17 55.44 -8.48
C GLU A 63 -34.80 54.74 -9.80
N GLU A 64 -35.42 55.14 -10.91
CA GLU A 64 -35.15 54.63 -12.25
C GLU A 64 -33.73 54.99 -12.71
N ILE A 65 -33.28 56.22 -12.45
CA ILE A 65 -31.91 56.67 -12.78
C ILE A 65 -30.88 55.90 -11.94
N ILE A 66 -31.16 55.71 -10.64
CA ILE A 66 -30.29 54.93 -9.74
C ILE A 66 -30.22 53.48 -10.21
N ARG A 67 -31.38 52.87 -10.51
CA ARG A 67 -31.44 51.51 -11.05
C ARG A 67 -30.62 51.41 -12.32
N GLU A 68 -30.82 52.31 -13.28
CA GLU A 68 -30.09 52.33 -14.55
C GLU A 68 -28.56 52.32 -14.37
N VAL A 69 -28.04 53.09 -13.42
CA VAL A 69 -26.60 53.14 -13.13
C VAL A 69 -26.11 51.82 -12.51
N PHE A 70 -26.82 51.32 -11.49
CA PHE A 70 -26.35 50.18 -10.70
C PHE A 70 -26.70 48.82 -11.30
N ASP A 71 -27.63 48.76 -12.26
CA ASP A 71 -27.99 47.53 -12.99
C ASP A 71 -26.81 47.00 -13.81
N GLN A 72 -25.91 47.89 -14.25
CA GLN A 72 -24.65 47.51 -14.90
C GLN A 72 -23.68 46.79 -13.95
N CYS A 73 -23.85 46.96 -12.63
CA CYS A 73 -23.00 46.31 -11.62
C CYS A 73 -23.47 44.89 -11.29
N GLY A 74 -24.76 44.60 -11.46
CA GLY A 74 -25.35 43.30 -11.17
C GLY A 74 -26.86 43.37 -10.97
N GLU A 75 -27.48 42.20 -10.81
CA GLU A 75 -28.92 42.06 -10.62
C GLU A 75 -29.36 42.66 -9.28
N ILE A 76 -30.23 43.66 -9.36
CA ILE A 76 -30.74 44.40 -8.19
C ILE A 76 -31.99 43.71 -7.65
N MET A 77 -31.93 43.28 -6.38
CA MET A 77 -33.06 42.69 -5.66
C MET A 77 -33.99 43.74 -5.06
N ALA A 78 -33.43 44.84 -4.53
CA ALA A 78 -34.22 45.90 -3.91
C ALA A 78 -33.45 47.23 -3.88
N ILE A 79 -34.16 48.34 -4.10
CA ILE A 79 -33.66 49.71 -3.90
C ILE A 79 -34.50 50.38 -2.82
N ARG A 80 -33.85 50.98 -1.83
CA ARG A 80 -34.50 51.74 -0.75
C ARG A 80 -33.94 53.17 -0.73
N LYS A 81 -34.60 54.10 -1.42
CA LYS A 81 -34.21 55.52 -1.45
C LYS A 81 -34.71 56.25 -0.20
N SER A 82 -33.84 57.06 0.41
CA SER A 82 -34.14 57.94 1.54
C SER A 82 -34.41 59.38 1.10
N LYS A 83 -35.11 60.14 1.95
CA LYS A 83 -35.35 61.58 1.76
C LYS A 83 -34.08 62.43 1.90
N LYS A 84 -32.98 61.87 2.41
CA LYS A 84 -31.69 62.55 2.62
C LYS A 84 -30.66 62.25 1.53
N ASN A 85 -31.10 62.11 0.27
CA ASN A 85 -30.24 61.91 -0.90
C ASN A 85 -29.24 60.74 -0.79
N PHE A 86 -29.66 59.66 -0.14
CA PHE A 86 -28.94 58.39 -0.11
C PHE A 86 -29.90 57.23 -0.41
N CYS A 87 -29.37 56.11 -0.89
CA CYS A 87 -30.13 54.88 -1.04
C CYS A 87 -29.35 53.66 -0.56
N HIS A 88 -30.09 52.59 -0.26
CA HIS A 88 -29.51 51.25 -0.08
C HIS A 88 -29.93 50.39 -1.26
N ILE A 89 -28.97 49.72 -1.88
CA ILE A 89 -29.21 48.83 -3.03
C ILE A 89 -28.76 47.45 -2.62
N ARG A 90 -29.67 46.48 -2.67
CA ARG A 90 -29.37 45.07 -2.41
C ARG A 90 -29.25 44.33 -3.73
N PHE A 91 -28.15 43.61 -3.91
CA PHE A 91 -27.90 42.72 -5.06
C PHE A 91 -28.29 41.27 -4.75
N SER A 92 -28.36 40.43 -5.78
CA SER A 92 -28.60 38.99 -5.61
C SER A 92 -27.40 38.27 -4.99
N GLU A 93 -26.18 38.66 -5.42
CA GLU A 93 -24.93 38.00 -5.06
C GLU A 93 -23.90 38.93 -4.40
N GLU A 94 -23.03 38.36 -3.56
CA GLU A 94 -22.03 39.12 -2.78
C GLU A 94 -20.98 39.81 -3.66
N PHE A 95 -20.55 39.18 -4.77
CA PHE A 95 -19.50 39.73 -5.64
C PHE A 95 -19.96 40.94 -6.47
N MET A 96 -21.27 41.14 -6.64
CA MET A 96 -21.82 42.30 -7.37
C MET A 96 -21.59 43.61 -6.61
N VAL A 97 -21.49 43.53 -5.28
CA VAL A 97 -21.16 44.65 -4.40
C VAL A 97 -19.80 45.26 -4.76
N ASP A 98 -18.81 44.44 -5.12
CA ASP A 98 -17.46 44.92 -5.44
C ASP A 98 -17.47 45.86 -6.67
N LYS A 99 -18.29 45.53 -7.68
CA LYS A 99 -18.49 46.37 -8.87
C LYS A 99 -19.18 47.68 -8.52
N ALA A 100 -20.15 47.66 -7.61
CA ALA A 100 -20.84 48.87 -7.15
C ALA A 100 -19.89 49.78 -6.35
N ILE A 101 -19.04 49.22 -5.48
CA ILE A 101 -18.03 49.97 -4.72
C ILE A 101 -17.06 50.71 -5.65
N TYR A 102 -16.74 50.14 -6.82
CA TYR A 102 -15.89 50.79 -7.82
C TYR A 102 -16.46 52.14 -8.32
N LEU A 103 -17.78 52.29 -8.35
CA LEU A 103 -18.45 53.55 -8.72
C LEU A 103 -18.35 54.64 -7.65
N SER A 104 -17.81 54.34 -6.46
CA SER A 104 -17.56 55.35 -5.43
C SER A 104 -16.61 56.44 -5.94
N GLY A 105 -16.97 57.70 -5.70
CA GLY A 105 -16.21 58.89 -6.07
C GLY A 105 -16.60 59.51 -7.42
N TYR A 106 -17.39 58.84 -8.25
CA TYR A 106 -17.89 59.38 -9.51
C TYR A 106 -18.80 60.60 -9.29
N ARG A 107 -18.80 61.55 -10.23
CA ARG A 107 -19.73 62.67 -10.27
C ARG A 107 -20.86 62.36 -11.23
N MET A 108 -22.07 62.19 -10.70
CA MET A 108 -23.28 62.01 -11.48
C MET A 108 -23.83 63.35 -11.98
N ARG A 109 -24.24 63.40 -13.23
CA ARG A 109 -24.97 64.52 -13.86
C ARG A 109 -26.20 63.98 -14.57
N ILE A 110 -27.38 64.50 -14.23
CA ILE A 110 -28.67 64.09 -14.82
C ILE A 110 -28.95 64.95 -16.07
N GLY A 111 -29.19 64.31 -17.21
CA GLY A 111 -29.35 64.98 -18.50
C GLY A 111 -28.18 65.92 -18.86
N SER A 112 -28.48 67.06 -19.47
CA SER A 112 -27.49 68.10 -19.83
C SER A 112 -27.39 69.24 -18.80
N SER A 113 -28.15 69.17 -17.70
CA SER A 113 -28.16 70.21 -16.67
C SER A 113 -26.87 70.22 -15.86
N THR A 114 -26.36 71.41 -15.54
CA THR A 114 -25.19 71.60 -14.66
C THR A 114 -25.58 72.15 -13.29
N ASP A 115 -26.88 72.27 -13.02
CA ASP A 115 -27.39 72.77 -11.77
C ASP A 115 -27.01 71.89 -10.58
N LYS A 116 -26.88 72.52 -9.41
CA LYS A 116 -26.52 71.83 -8.16
C LYS A 116 -27.54 70.75 -7.76
N LYS A 117 -28.77 70.83 -8.25
CA LYS A 117 -29.85 69.86 -8.00
C LYS A 117 -29.77 68.60 -8.89
N ASP A 118 -29.12 68.73 -10.04
CA ASP A 118 -28.97 67.69 -11.06
C ASP A 118 -27.56 67.08 -11.10
N SER A 119 -26.64 67.56 -10.23
CA SER A 119 -25.28 67.06 -10.15
C SER A 119 -24.82 66.80 -8.72
N GLY A 120 -24.26 65.61 -8.48
CA GLY A 120 -23.82 65.15 -7.16
C GLY A 120 -22.62 64.20 -7.27
N ARG A 121 -21.81 64.10 -6.22
CA ARG A 121 -20.70 63.12 -6.16
C ARG A 121 -21.18 61.89 -5.40
N ILE A 122 -21.29 60.77 -6.11
CA ILE A 122 -21.76 59.53 -5.52
C ILE A 122 -20.67 58.89 -4.67
N HIS A 123 -21.05 58.40 -3.50
CA HIS A 123 -20.20 57.64 -2.61
C HIS A 123 -20.86 56.30 -2.35
N VAL A 124 -20.23 55.22 -2.79
CA VAL A 124 -20.70 53.86 -2.58
C VAL A 124 -19.84 53.22 -1.50
N ASP A 125 -20.49 52.61 -0.51
CA ASP A 125 -19.85 51.93 0.62
C ASP A 125 -20.63 50.68 1.03
N PHE A 126 -20.03 49.79 1.82
CA PHE A 126 -20.70 48.60 2.32
C PHE A 126 -21.82 48.98 3.29
N ALA A 127 -22.99 48.35 3.16
CA ALA A 127 -24.09 48.52 4.10
C ALA A 127 -24.22 47.30 5.02
N GLN A 128 -24.43 47.57 6.30
CA GLN A 128 -24.77 46.53 7.26
C GLN A 128 -26.28 46.27 7.22
N ALA A 129 -26.72 45.33 6.39
CA ALA A 129 -28.10 44.91 6.32
C ALA A 129 -28.35 43.70 7.24
N ARG A 130 -29.43 43.74 8.02
CA ARG A 130 -29.82 42.65 8.93
C ARG A 130 -30.12 41.36 8.17
N ASP A 131 -30.78 41.48 7.02
CA ASP A 131 -31.19 40.34 6.20
C ASP A 131 -29.98 39.62 5.59
N ASP A 132 -28.96 40.37 5.18
CA ASP A 132 -27.68 39.84 4.65
C ASP A 132 -26.95 39.01 5.71
N LEU A 133 -26.86 39.55 6.94
CA LEU A 133 -26.24 38.85 8.06
C LEU A 133 -27.01 37.57 8.44
N TYR A 134 -28.34 37.63 8.46
CA TYR A 134 -29.18 36.47 8.77
C TYR A 134 -29.04 35.34 7.75
N GLU A 135 -29.00 35.66 6.46
CA GLU A 135 -28.74 34.68 5.39
C GLU A 135 -27.37 34.02 5.55
N TRP A 136 -26.33 34.82 5.83
CA TRP A 136 -24.99 34.32 6.05
C TRP A 136 -24.91 33.38 7.25
N GLU A 137 -25.51 33.76 8.40
CA GLU A 137 -25.56 32.88 9.59
C GLU A 137 -26.29 31.56 9.32
N CYS A 138 -27.41 31.61 8.59
CA CYS A 138 -28.15 30.42 8.20
C CYS A 138 -27.29 29.49 7.32
N LYS A 139 -26.56 30.05 6.35
CA LYS A 139 -25.63 29.31 5.49
C LYS A 139 -24.49 28.68 6.30
N GLN A 140 -23.92 29.41 7.26
CA GLN A 140 -22.88 28.87 8.16
C GLN A 140 -23.40 27.71 9.02
N ARG A 141 -24.60 27.83 9.61
CA ARG A 141 -25.23 26.75 10.40
C ARG A 141 -25.52 25.51 9.54
N PHE A 142 -25.92 25.70 8.28
CA PHE A 142 -26.14 24.60 7.35
C PHE A 142 -24.83 23.84 7.08
N MET A 143 -23.77 24.56 6.67
CA MET A 143 -22.45 23.96 6.42
C MET A 143 -21.90 23.21 7.64
N ALA A 144 -22.07 23.75 8.85
CA ALA A 144 -21.64 23.11 10.10
C ALA A 144 -22.44 21.84 10.46
N ARG A 145 -23.69 21.69 9.99
CA ARG A 145 -24.46 20.45 10.15
C ARG A 145 -24.01 19.40 9.13
N GLU A 146 -23.83 19.82 7.88
CA GLU A 146 -23.36 18.94 6.81
C GLU A 146 -21.98 18.37 7.12
N GLU A 147 -21.04 19.18 7.59
CA GLU A 147 -19.73 18.70 8.05
C GLU A 147 -19.90 17.64 9.15
N ARG A 148 -20.64 17.92 10.23
CA ARG A 148 -20.87 16.92 11.29
C ARG A 148 -21.51 15.64 10.78
N HIS A 149 -22.42 15.74 9.82
CA HIS A 149 -23.05 14.58 9.20
C HIS A 149 -22.03 13.76 8.38
N ARG A 150 -21.17 14.41 7.59
CA ARG A 150 -20.07 13.78 6.86
C ARG A 150 -19.07 13.08 7.79
N TRP A 151 -18.67 13.77 8.86
CA TRP A 151 -17.78 13.21 9.88
C TRP A 151 -18.39 12.00 10.57
N LYS A 152 -19.66 12.07 10.99
CA LYS A 152 -20.37 10.95 11.60
C LYS A 152 -20.49 9.75 10.66
N ILE A 153 -20.82 9.96 9.39
CA ILE A 153 -20.88 8.87 8.39
C ILE A 153 -19.52 8.21 8.22
N HIS A 154 -18.44 8.99 8.21
CA HIS A 154 -17.09 8.45 8.09
C HIS A 154 -16.69 7.64 9.33
N GLU A 155 -16.99 8.16 10.53
CA GLU A 155 -16.77 7.46 11.80
C GLU A 155 -17.58 6.16 11.89
N ASP A 156 -18.87 6.19 11.52
CA ASP A 156 -19.74 5.02 11.54
C ASP A 156 -19.28 3.95 10.52
N ARG A 157 -18.60 4.31 9.42
CA ARG A 157 -17.97 3.33 8.49
C ARG A 157 -16.73 2.65 9.06
N LEU A 158 -16.01 3.31 9.95
CA LEU A 158 -14.80 2.78 10.58
C LEU A 158 -15.10 1.94 11.81
N ARG A 159 -16.33 2.02 12.34
CA ARG A 159 -16.75 1.16 13.44
C ARG A 159 -16.79 -0.31 12.95
N PRO A 160 -16.18 -1.25 13.69
CA PRO A 160 -16.30 -2.67 13.39
C PRO A 160 -17.80 -3.04 13.31
N PRO A 161 -18.22 -3.85 12.32
CA PRO A 161 -19.59 -4.33 12.29
C PRO A 161 -19.87 -5.06 13.62
N SER A 162 -20.98 -4.70 14.26
CA SER A 162 -21.44 -5.41 15.46
C SER A 162 -21.43 -6.92 15.15
N PRO A 163 -20.92 -7.78 16.05
CA PRO A 163 -20.94 -9.22 15.83
C PRO A 163 -22.36 -9.65 15.42
N PRO A 164 -22.50 -10.45 14.35
CA PRO A 164 -23.82 -10.85 13.88
C PRO A 164 -24.62 -11.45 15.04
N PRO A 165 -25.94 -11.17 15.13
CA PRO A 165 -26.77 -11.69 16.20
C PRO A 165 -26.60 -13.20 16.27
N VAL A 166 -26.07 -13.68 17.39
CA VAL A 166 -25.90 -15.12 17.58
C VAL A 166 -27.28 -15.74 17.68
N VAL A 167 -27.64 -16.54 16.67
CA VAL A 167 -28.89 -17.29 16.63
C VAL A 167 -29.02 -18.08 17.93
N HIS A 168 -30.14 -17.95 18.63
CA HIS A 168 -30.38 -18.69 19.86
C HIS A 168 -30.75 -20.13 19.56
N TYR A 169 -30.36 -21.05 20.44
CA TYR A 169 -30.75 -22.45 20.30
C TYR A 169 -32.27 -22.59 20.38
N SER A 170 -32.83 -23.24 19.36
CA SER A 170 -34.19 -23.76 19.36
C SER A 170 -34.21 -25.06 18.56
N GLU A 171 -35.21 -25.90 18.78
CA GLU A 171 -35.34 -27.17 18.05
C GLU A 171 -35.45 -26.96 16.53
N HIS A 172 -36.15 -25.90 16.11
CA HIS A 172 -36.27 -25.53 14.71
C HIS A 172 -34.94 -25.07 14.10
N GLU A 173 -34.22 -24.17 14.78
CA GLU A 173 -32.91 -23.70 14.32
C GLU A 173 -31.88 -24.83 14.30
N ALA A 174 -31.96 -25.77 15.25
CA ALA A 174 -31.07 -26.94 15.30
C ALA A 174 -31.29 -27.88 14.11
N ALA A 175 -32.54 -28.08 13.67
CA ALA A 175 -32.81 -28.84 12.46
C ALA A 175 -32.25 -28.14 11.20
N LEU A 176 -32.46 -26.83 11.07
CA LEU A 176 -31.89 -26.05 9.96
C LEU A 176 -30.35 -26.04 9.97
N LEU A 177 -29.75 -26.00 11.16
CA LEU A 177 -28.30 -26.08 11.31
C LEU A 177 -27.78 -27.45 10.91
N ALA A 178 -28.46 -28.53 11.29
CA ALA A 178 -28.09 -29.90 10.94
C ALA A 178 -28.09 -30.15 9.41
N ASP A 179 -28.99 -29.51 8.67
CA ASP A 179 -28.99 -29.56 7.20
C ASP A 179 -27.90 -28.68 6.59
N ARG A 180 -27.65 -27.49 7.15
CA ARG A 180 -26.54 -26.62 6.72
C ARG A 180 -25.17 -27.26 6.94
N LEU A 181 -25.02 -28.06 8.00
CA LEU A 181 -23.82 -28.84 8.29
C LEU A 181 -23.56 -30.00 7.32
N LYS A 182 -24.44 -30.24 6.34
CA LYS A 182 -24.21 -31.22 5.25
C LYS A 182 -23.83 -30.55 3.93
N ASP A 183 -23.97 -29.22 3.83
CA ASP A 183 -23.69 -28.43 2.62
C ASP A 183 -22.29 -27.82 2.72
N ASP A 184 -21.38 -28.26 1.85
CA ASP A 184 -19.98 -27.81 1.84
C ASP A 184 -19.84 -26.29 1.72
N ASN A 185 -20.74 -25.63 0.99
CA ASN A 185 -20.67 -24.18 0.76
C ASN A 185 -21.06 -23.36 1.99
N LYS A 186 -21.78 -23.96 2.94
CA LYS A 186 -22.28 -23.31 4.16
C LYS A 186 -21.66 -23.89 5.42
N PHE A 187 -20.73 -24.84 5.26
CA PHE A 187 -20.16 -25.60 6.34
C PHE A 187 -19.42 -24.72 7.37
N SER A 188 -18.68 -23.70 6.90
CA SER A 188 -17.93 -22.78 7.76
C SER A 188 -18.85 -21.95 8.66
N GLU A 189 -19.89 -21.35 8.09
CA GLU A 189 -20.91 -20.58 8.83
C GLU A 189 -21.68 -21.47 9.80
N ALA A 190 -22.08 -22.67 9.35
CA ALA A 190 -22.81 -23.63 10.17
C ALA A 190 -21.97 -24.13 11.36
N THR A 191 -20.68 -24.40 11.15
CA THR A 191 -19.77 -24.84 12.21
C THR A 191 -19.55 -23.73 13.24
N ALA A 192 -19.47 -22.46 12.82
CA ALA A 192 -19.37 -21.33 13.74
C ALA A 192 -20.60 -21.21 14.67
N VAL A 193 -21.80 -21.43 14.13
CA VAL A 193 -23.04 -21.45 14.94
C VAL A 193 -23.04 -22.65 15.89
N LEU A 194 -22.68 -23.85 15.41
CA LEU A 194 -22.60 -25.06 16.24
C LEU A 194 -21.59 -24.88 17.40
N PHE A 195 -20.41 -24.35 17.12
CA PHE A 195 -19.40 -24.01 18.11
C PHE A 195 -19.95 -23.05 19.16
N THR A 196 -20.60 -21.96 18.73
CA THR A 196 -21.12 -20.95 19.64
C THR A 196 -22.21 -21.50 20.57
N TRP A 197 -23.06 -22.42 20.08
CA TRP A 197 -24.05 -23.09 20.92
C TRP A 197 -23.41 -24.03 21.94
N ILE A 198 -22.36 -24.74 21.56
CA ILE A 198 -21.61 -25.62 22.48
C ILE A 198 -20.92 -24.78 23.57
N ASP A 199 -20.22 -23.70 23.19
CA ASP A 199 -19.49 -22.82 24.11
C ASP A 199 -20.42 -22.11 25.12
N ARG A 200 -21.64 -21.77 24.68
CA ARG A 200 -22.69 -21.20 25.55
C ARG A 200 -23.37 -22.20 26.48
N GLY A 201 -23.06 -23.49 26.38
CA GLY A 201 -23.64 -24.52 27.24
C GLY A 201 -25.06 -24.96 26.86
N GLU A 202 -25.46 -24.81 25.59
CA GLU A 202 -26.76 -25.30 25.10
C GLU A 202 -26.84 -26.85 25.05
N VAL A 203 -25.68 -27.51 25.18
CA VAL A 203 -25.56 -28.97 25.31
C VAL A 203 -25.91 -29.39 26.73
N ASN A 204 -27.06 -30.04 26.89
CA ASN A 204 -27.52 -30.59 28.16
C ASN A 204 -28.10 -31.99 27.96
N ARG A 205 -28.48 -32.66 29.05
CA ARG A 205 -28.99 -34.05 28.99
C ARG A 205 -30.19 -34.25 28.05
N ARG A 206 -30.97 -33.20 27.78
CA ARG A 206 -32.13 -33.26 26.88
C ARG A 206 -31.74 -33.02 25.42
N THR A 207 -30.72 -32.20 25.15
CA THR A 207 -30.30 -31.78 23.81
C THR A 207 -29.08 -32.54 23.28
N ALA A 208 -28.38 -33.30 24.13
CA ALA A 208 -27.13 -33.99 23.81
C ALA A 208 -27.19 -34.85 22.53
N ASN A 209 -28.30 -35.57 22.31
CA ASN A 209 -28.45 -36.39 21.10
C ASN A 209 -28.52 -35.55 19.81
N HIS A 210 -29.17 -34.38 19.84
CA HIS A 210 -29.23 -33.49 18.69
C HIS A 210 -27.85 -32.91 18.36
N PHE A 211 -27.12 -32.45 19.38
CA PHE A 211 -25.75 -31.96 19.21
C PHE A 211 -24.80 -33.05 18.76
N TYR A 212 -24.92 -34.28 19.29
CA TYR A 212 -24.13 -35.41 18.84
C TYR A 212 -24.34 -35.69 17.34
N SER A 213 -25.59 -35.70 16.87
CA SER A 213 -25.88 -35.86 15.43
C SER A 213 -25.27 -34.72 14.59
N MET A 214 -25.34 -33.47 15.05
CA MET A 214 -24.70 -32.33 14.36
C MET A 214 -23.17 -32.45 14.32
N ILE A 215 -22.55 -32.89 15.42
CA ILE A 215 -21.11 -33.16 15.49
C ILE A 215 -20.73 -34.33 14.57
N GLN A 216 -21.58 -35.36 14.44
CA GLN A 216 -21.36 -36.43 13.48
C GLN A 216 -21.39 -35.93 12.03
N SER A 217 -22.34 -35.06 11.68
CA SER A 217 -22.38 -34.39 10.37
C SER A 217 -21.08 -33.60 10.14
N ALA A 218 -20.64 -32.80 11.12
CA ALA A 218 -19.38 -32.07 11.02
C ALA A 218 -18.15 -32.97 10.83
N ASN A 219 -18.08 -34.09 11.55
CA ASN A 219 -17.01 -35.08 11.41
C ASN A 219 -17.02 -35.81 10.04
N SER A 220 -18.16 -35.83 9.34
CA SER A 220 -18.21 -36.36 7.97
C SER A 220 -17.37 -35.53 7.00
N HIS A 221 -17.31 -34.19 7.17
CA HIS A 221 -16.47 -33.33 6.32
C HIS A 221 -14.98 -33.61 6.52
N VAL A 222 -14.53 -34.05 7.70
CA VAL A 222 -13.12 -34.44 7.92
C VAL A 222 -12.74 -35.61 7.01
N ARG A 223 -13.57 -36.66 6.95
CA ARG A 223 -13.34 -37.81 6.05
C ARG A 223 -13.37 -37.39 4.57
N ARG A 224 -14.34 -36.55 4.19
CA ARG A 224 -14.42 -36.01 2.82
C ARG A 224 -13.15 -35.24 2.45
N LEU A 225 -12.70 -34.33 3.32
CA LEU A 225 -11.50 -33.51 3.12
C LEU A 225 -10.22 -34.36 3.02
N MET A 226 -10.11 -35.44 3.80
CA MET A 226 -8.97 -36.36 3.69
C MET A 226 -8.96 -37.11 2.34
N ASN A 227 -10.13 -37.53 1.85
CA ASN A 227 -10.23 -38.15 0.53
C ASN A 227 -9.95 -37.15 -0.59
N GLU A 228 -10.44 -35.90 -0.48
CA GLU A 228 -10.13 -34.83 -1.44
C GLU A 228 -8.65 -34.49 -1.46
N LYS A 229 -8.00 -34.45 -0.29
CA LYS A 229 -6.54 -34.30 -0.19
C LYS A 229 -5.82 -35.42 -0.95
N ALA A 230 -6.17 -36.68 -0.67
CA ALA A 230 -5.56 -37.84 -1.33
C ALA A 230 -5.78 -37.80 -2.86
N GLN A 231 -6.96 -37.38 -3.31
CA GLN A 231 -7.26 -37.22 -4.73
C GLN A 231 -6.37 -36.15 -5.38
N HIS A 232 -6.16 -35.00 -4.71
CA HIS A 232 -5.28 -33.95 -5.22
C HIS A 232 -3.80 -34.35 -5.19
N GLU A 233 -3.38 -35.17 -4.24
CA GLU A 233 -2.03 -35.78 -4.21
C GLU A 233 -1.84 -36.72 -5.40
N GLU A 234 -2.80 -37.60 -5.69
CA GLU A 234 -2.76 -38.48 -6.86
C GLU A 234 -2.74 -37.68 -8.18
N GLU A 235 -3.58 -36.65 -8.30
CA GLU A 235 -3.58 -35.76 -9.48
C GLU A 235 -2.23 -35.03 -9.66
N MET A 236 -1.58 -34.64 -8.56
CA MET A 236 -0.25 -34.03 -8.59
C MET A 236 0.79 -34.99 -9.12
N GLU A 237 0.81 -36.24 -8.64
CA GLU A 237 1.76 -37.26 -9.07
C GLU A 237 1.59 -37.61 -10.55
N ILE A 238 0.34 -37.74 -11.02
CA ILE A 238 0.06 -37.94 -12.45
C ILE A 238 0.58 -36.75 -13.28
N ALA A 239 0.44 -35.52 -12.78
CA ALA A 239 0.94 -34.32 -13.47
C ALA A 239 2.48 -34.24 -13.48
N LYS A 240 3.15 -34.58 -12.36
CA LYS A 240 4.61 -34.67 -12.27
C LYS A 240 5.15 -35.68 -13.29
N GLU A 241 4.58 -36.88 -13.34
CA GLU A 241 5.00 -37.93 -14.27
C GLU A 241 4.74 -37.52 -15.73
N ALA A 242 3.62 -36.87 -16.02
CA ALA A 242 3.34 -36.34 -17.36
C ALA A 242 4.37 -35.28 -17.79
N PHE A 243 4.74 -34.38 -16.89
CA PHE A 243 5.76 -33.36 -17.14
C PHE A 243 7.15 -33.98 -17.39
N LYS A 244 7.55 -34.93 -16.54
CA LYS A 244 8.80 -35.69 -16.68
C LYS A 244 8.89 -36.40 -18.04
N ASN A 245 7.81 -37.04 -18.46
CA ASN A 245 7.73 -37.68 -19.78
C ASN A 245 7.85 -36.68 -20.93
N ALA A 246 7.20 -35.52 -20.84
CA ALA A 246 7.35 -34.46 -21.83
C ALA A 246 8.79 -33.94 -21.91
N LEU A 247 9.46 -33.77 -20.77
CA LEU A 247 10.84 -33.31 -20.69
C LEU A 247 11.82 -34.35 -21.27
N MET A 248 11.62 -35.65 -21.00
CA MET A 248 12.39 -36.74 -21.64
C MET A 248 12.23 -36.74 -23.17
N ALA A 249 11.02 -36.47 -23.67
CA ALA A 249 10.76 -36.37 -25.11
C ALA A 249 11.51 -35.19 -25.74
N ILE A 250 11.55 -34.03 -25.06
CA ILE A 250 12.32 -32.84 -25.50
C ILE A 250 13.82 -33.15 -25.53
N LEU A 251 14.36 -33.79 -24.49
CA LEU A 251 15.77 -34.19 -24.45
C LEU A 251 16.15 -35.12 -25.60
N THR A 252 15.28 -36.09 -25.90
CA THR A 252 15.49 -37.00 -27.03
C THR A 252 15.59 -36.24 -28.35
N GLN A 253 14.80 -35.18 -28.54
CA GLN A 253 14.91 -34.31 -29.73
C GLN A 253 16.22 -33.54 -29.75
N PHE A 254 16.66 -32.98 -28.60
CA PHE A 254 17.96 -32.31 -28.50
C PHE A 254 19.13 -33.26 -28.81
N GLU A 255 19.08 -34.51 -28.35
CA GLU A 255 20.09 -35.53 -28.68
C GLU A 255 20.15 -35.82 -30.19
N GLN A 256 18.99 -35.95 -30.85
CA GLN A 256 18.92 -36.14 -32.31
C GLN A 256 19.51 -34.94 -33.06
N ILE A 257 19.15 -33.72 -32.65
CA ILE A 257 19.69 -32.48 -33.25
C ILE A 257 21.20 -32.39 -33.02
N ASN A 258 21.67 -32.69 -31.82
CA ASN A 258 23.10 -32.66 -31.52
C ASN A 258 23.89 -33.72 -32.30
N ALA A 259 23.29 -34.88 -32.57
CA ALA A 259 23.89 -35.89 -33.43
C ALA A 259 24.07 -35.37 -34.88
N VAL A 260 23.12 -34.60 -35.40
CA VAL A 260 23.23 -33.94 -36.72
C VAL A 260 24.37 -32.92 -36.72
N PHE A 261 24.46 -32.05 -35.71
CA PHE A 261 25.56 -31.08 -35.61
C PHE A 261 26.92 -31.78 -35.47
N THR A 262 27.00 -32.81 -34.64
CA THR A 262 28.21 -33.63 -34.50
C THR A 262 28.61 -34.28 -35.83
N ALA A 263 27.64 -34.81 -36.59
CA ALA A 263 27.91 -35.35 -37.92
C ALA A 263 28.37 -34.27 -38.93
N ALA A 264 27.78 -33.08 -38.88
CA ALA A 264 28.13 -31.94 -39.74
C ALA A 264 29.55 -31.40 -39.48
N THR A 265 30.04 -31.51 -38.24
CA THR A 265 31.42 -31.13 -37.87
C THR A 265 32.48 -32.17 -38.26
N ARG A 266 32.09 -33.35 -38.76
CA ARG A 266 33.06 -34.35 -39.26
C ARG A 266 33.71 -33.84 -40.55
N GLN A 267 35.02 -34.05 -40.69
CA GLN A 267 35.84 -33.55 -41.81
C GLN A 267 35.17 -33.73 -43.19
N LYS A 268 34.57 -34.90 -43.44
CA LYS A 268 33.87 -35.23 -44.70
C LYS A 268 32.76 -34.25 -45.09
N ALA A 269 31.98 -33.76 -44.12
CA ALA A 269 30.95 -32.75 -44.36
C ALA A 269 31.51 -31.33 -44.17
N TRP A 270 32.36 -31.16 -43.17
CA TRP A 270 32.92 -29.87 -42.75
C TRP A 270 33.61 -29.11 -43.88
N ASP A 271 34.42 -29.79 -44.69
CA ASP A 271 35.20 -29.16 -45.76
C ASP A 271 34.34 -28.56 -46.87
N HIS A 272 33.10 -29.03 -47.02
CA HIS A 272 32.15 -28.54 -48.01
C HIS A 272 31.41 -27.28 -47.55
N PHE A 273 31.37 -26.99 -46.25
CA PHE A 273 30.73 -25.79 -45.72
C PHE A 273 31.63 -24.56 -45.87
N THR A 274 31.03 -23.41 -46.15
CA THR A 274 31.73 -22.12 -46.14
C THR A 274 32.16 -21.72 -44.73
N LYS A 275 33.14 -20.82 -44.62
CA LYS A 275 33.61 -20.31 -43.32
C LYS A 275 32.50 -19.72 -42.45
N ALA A 276 31.52 -19.03 -43.05
CA ALA A 276 30.37 -18.47 -42.34
C ALA A 276 29.41 -19.56 -41.84
N GLN A 277 29.12 -20.58 -42.67
CA GLN A 277 28.27 -21.70 -42.29
C GLN A 277 28.88 -22.52 -41.15
N ARG A 278 30.19 -22.78 -41.19
CA ARG A 278 30.93 -23.45 -40.12
C ARG A 278 30.79 -22.73 -38.78
N LYS A 279 31.00 -21.39 -38.78
CA LYS A 279 30.83 -20.56 -37.58
C LYS A 279 29.41 -20.67 -37.02
N ASN A 280 28.39 -20.67 -37.87
CA ASN A 280 26.99 -20.81 -37.44
C ASN A 280 26.71 -22.20 -36.86
N ILE A 281 27.18 -23.27 -37.52
CA ILE A 281 27.01 -24.66 -37.04
C ILE A 281 27.67 -24.84 -35.66
N ASP A 282 28.87 -24.29 -35.45
CA ASP A 282 29.54 -24.34 -34.15
C ASP A 282 28.76 -23.60 -33.06
N ILE A 283 28.18 -22.44 -33.37
CA ILE A 283 27.35 -21.68 -32.42
C ILE A 283 26.10 -22.47 -32.07
N TRP A 284 25.35 -22.96 -33.06
CA TRP A 284 24.13 -23.73 -32.82
C TRP A 284 24.40 -25.03 -32.07
N ARG A 285 25.52 -25.69 -32.34
CA ARG A 285 25.95 -26.88 -31.61
C ARG A 285 26.18 -26.57 -30.13
N LYS A 286 26.91 -25.49 -29.82
CA LYS A 286 27.14 -25.08 -28.42
C LYS A 286 25.84 -24.74 -27.70
N GLN A 287 24.96 -23.96 -28.33
CA GLN A 287 23.65 -23.62 -27.77
C GLN A 287 22.78 -24.87 -27.54
N CYS A 288 22.78 -25.81 -28.47
CA CYS A 288 22.05 -27.08 -28.34
C CYS A 288 22.59 -27.96 -27.20
N GLU A 289 23.90 -28.00 -27.01
CA GLU A 289 24.56 -28.74 -25.92
C GLU A 289 24.23 -28.12 -24.55
N GLU A 290 24.26 -26.79 -24.45
CA GLU A 290 23.90 -26.04 -23.24
C GLU A 290 22.43 -26.29 -22.84
N LEU A 291 21.49 -26.17 -23.79
CA LEU A 291 20.07 -26.45 -23.54
C LEU A 291 19.82 -27.91 -23.16
N ARG A 292 20.50 -28.86 -23.81
CA ARG A 292 20.40 -30.29 -23.44
C ARG A 292 20.88 -30.53 -22.01
N ASN A 293 22.00 -29.92 -21.62
CA ASN A 293 22.55 -30.10 -20.28
C ASN A 293 21.63 -29.49 -19.21
N ALA A 294 21.05 -28.31 -19.46
CA ALA A 294 20.07 -27.69 -18.56
C ALA A 294 18.84 -28.60 -18.34
N HIS A 295 18.23 -29.07 -19.42
CA HIS A 295 17.07 -29.97 -19.31
C HIS A 295 17.42 -31.35 -18.72
N SER A 296 18.67 -31.81 -18.88
CA SER A 296 19.15 -33.03 -18.23
C SER A 296 19.32 -32.83 -16.73
N GLU A 297 19.75 -31.65 -16.29
CA GLU A 297 19.84 -31.29 -14.88
C GLU A 297 18.45 -31.21 -14.23
N ASP A 298 17.47 -30.64 -14.92
CA ASP A 298 16.07 -30.59 -14.48
C ASP A 298 15.52 -32.00 -14.18
N ILE A 299 15.76 -32.99 -15.07
CA ILE A 299 15.36 -34.39 -14.83
C ILE A 299 16.10 -35.01 -13.66
N MET A 300 17.40 -34.75 -13.52
CA MET A 300 18.18 -35.24 -12.38
C MET A 300 17.78 -34.58 -11.05
N GLY A 301 17.23 -33.36 -11.10
CA GLY A 301 16.59 -32.69 -9.97
C GLY A 301 15.35 -33.46 -9.52
N ILE A 302 14.44 -33.72 -10.46
CA ILE A 302 13.19 -34.47 -10.21
C ILE A 302 13.48 -35.85 -9.61
N ARG A 303 14.45 -36.61 -10.15
CA ARG A 303 14.82 -37.94 -9.62
C ARG A 303 15.38 -37.90 -8.21
N ARG A 304 16.17 -36.88 -7.86
CA ARG A 304 16.71 -36.73 -6.50
C ARG A 304 15.62 -36.37 -5.49
N GLU A 305 14.64 -35.58 -5.91
CA GLU A 305 13.46 -35.25 -5.11
C GLU A 305 12.62 -36.51 -4.86
N GLU A 306 12.33 -37.30 -5.91
CA GLU A 306 11.64 -38.61 -5.80
C GLU A 306 12.38 -39.61 -4.89
N GLU A 307 13.71 -39.71 -4.99
CA GLU A 307 14.52 -40.60 -4.12
C GLU A 307 14.51 -40.16 -2.65
N MET A 308 14.35 -38.86 -2.38
CA MET A 308 14.25 -38.33 -1.02
C MET A 308 12.84 -38.50 -0.44
N GLU A 309 11.79 -38.49 -1.26
CA GLU A 309 10.39 -38.71 -0.84
C GLU A 309 10.11 -40.19 -0.47
N MET A 310 10.82 -41.15 -1.07
CA MET A 310 10.68 -42.59 -0.77
C MET A 310 11.32 -43.04 0.55
N SER A 311 12.13 -42.19 1.20
CA SER A 311 12.82 -42.52 2.46
C SER A 311 11.95 -42.34 3.70
N ASP A 312 10.79 -41.68 3.59
CA ASP A 312 9.90 -41.36 4.72
C ASP A 312 8.73 -42.35 4.86
N ASP A 313 8.50 -43.19 3.84
CA ASP A 313 7.30 -44.04 3.71
C ASP A 313 7.33 -45.32 4.59
N ASP A 314 8.47 -45.65 5.22
CA ASP A 314 8.59 -46.80 6.12
C ASP A 314 8.25 -46.48 7.60
N THR A 315 7.91 -45.22 7.95
CA THR A 315 7.67 -44.84 9.36
C THR A 315 6.20 -44.53 9.71
N ASP A 316 5.33 -44.25 8.73
CA ASP A 316 4.02 -43.62 9.02
C ASP A 316 2.74 -44.46 8.76
N GLU A 317 2.83 -45.71 8.29
CA GLU A 317 1.61 -46.51 7.99
C GLU A 317 0.91 -47.19 9.18
N ILE A 318 1.41 -47.11 10.42
CA ILE A 318 0.77 -47.78 11.58
C ILE A 318 0.38 -46.79 12.69
N ALA A 319 -0.53 -45.85 12.41
CA ALA A 319 -1.11 -45.01 13.48
C ALA A 319 -2.61 -44.70 13.37
N CYS A 320 -3.39 -45.34 12.48
CA CYS A 320 -4.79 -44.94 12.29
C CYS A 320 -5.83 -46.07 12.14
N LYS A 321 -5.85 -47.07 13.05
CA LYS A 321 -7.06 -47.90 13.29
C LYS A 321 -7.29 -48.23 14.77
N ARG A 322 -8.30 -47.55 15.33
CA ARG A 322 -9.25 -48.05 16.35
C ARG A 322 -8.70 -48.47 17.72
N MET A 323 -8.80 -47.51 18.65
CA MET A 323 -8.87 -47.73 20.08
C MET A 323 -10.18 -48.46 20.45
N ARG A 324 -10.09 -49.72 20.91
CA ARG A 324 -11.06 -50.36 21.82
C ARG A 324 -10.36 -51.43 22.67
N VAL A 325 -10.11 -51.02 23.92
CA VAL A 325 -10.14 -51.80 25.17
C VAL A 325 -9.48 -53.18 25.14
N GLU A 326 -8.27 -53.26 25.71
CA GLU A 326 -7.94 -54.23 26.76
C GLU A 326 -6.72 -53.72 27.54
N GLU A 327 -6.78 -53.85 28.87
CA GLU A 327 -5.75 -53.46 29.84
C GLU A 327 -4.40 -54.14 29.53
N ASN A 328 -3.29 -53.44 29.83
CA ASN A 328 -1.89 -53.93 29.86
C ASN A 328 -1.03 -53.82 28.57
N GLY A 329 -1.09 -52.71 27.82
CA GLY A 329 -0.21 -52.49 26.65
C GLY A 329 0.51 -51.14 26.53
N VAL A 330 0.25 -50.18 27.42
CA VAL A 330 0.83 -48.80 27.29
C VAL A 330 2.28 -48.73 27.79
N CYS A 331 2.81 -49.79 28.41
CA CYS A 331 4.16 -49.77 28.96
C CYS A 331 5.25 -49.93 27.89
N ASP A 332 5.00 -50.64 26.78
CA ASP A 332 6.08 -51.08 25.88
C ASP A 332 6.61 -49.96 24.96
N GLN A 333 5.76 -49.10 24.41
CA GLN A 333 6.21 -47.99 23.54
C GLN A 333 6.97 -46.90 24.30
N THR A 334 6.54 -46.60 25.53
CA THR A 334 7.29 -45.68 26.40
C THR A 334 8.56 -46.37 26.90
N GLN A 335 8.54 -47.68 27.15
CA GLN A 335 9.70 -48.44 27.57
C GLN A 335 10.75 -48.60 26.46
N ASP A 336 10.35 -48.80 25.20
CA ASP A 336 11.28 -48.90 24.07
C ASP A 336 11.89 -47.55 23.73
N SER A 337 11.11 -46.46 23.77
CA SER A 337 11.65 -45.11 23.58
C SER A 337 12.58 -44.69 24.73
N LEU A 338 12.20 -45.00 25.99
CA LEU A 338 13.07 -44.80 27.14
C LEU A 338 14.30 -45.72 27.11
N LYS A 339 14.22 -46.90 26.49
CA LYS A 339 15.34 -47.84 26.35
C LYS A 339 16.30 -47.40 25.26
N GLU A 340 15.81 -46.86 24.15
CA GLU A 340 16.64 -46.24 23.11
C GLU A 340 17.34 -44.97 23.61
N GLU A 341 16.63 -44.17 24.42
CA GLU A 341 17.25 -43.04 25.13
C GLU A 341 18.26 -43.53 26.19
N ASN A 342 17.97 -44.60 26.92
CA ASN A 342 18.92 -45.20 27.88
C ASN A 342 20.16 -45.77 27.18
N ASP A 343 20.00 -46.41 26.03
CA ASP A 343 21.08 -46.99 25.24
C ASP A 343 21.93 -45.89 24.59
N SER A 344 21.30 -44.81 24.11
CA SER A 344 21.99 -43.60 23.65
C SER A 344 22.78 -42.94 24.77
N LEU A 345 22.19 -42.78 25.95
CA LEU A 345 22.86 -42.23 27.13
C LEU A 345 23.98 -43.15 27.62
N ARG A 346 23.82 -44.48 27.52
CA ARG A 346 24.88 -45.46 27.83
C ARG A 346 26.04 -45.34 26.86
N TRP A 347 25.80 -45.21 25.56
CA TRP A 347 26.87 -44.97 24.58
C TRP A 347 27.57 -43.63 24.80
N GLN A 348 26.82 -42.59 25.16
CA GLN A 348 27.40 -41.29 25.51
C GLN A 348 28.26 -41.36 26.78
N LEU A 349 27.79 -42.08 27.81
CA LEU A 349 28.55 -42.31 29.02
C LEU A 349 29.78 -43.20 28.80
N ASP A 350 29.71 -44.22 27.93
CA ASP A 350 30.87 -45.02 27.56
C ASP A 350 31.87 -44.23 26.70
N ALA A 351 31.41 -43.30 25.86
CA ALA A 351 32.26 -42.36 25.16
C ALA A 351 32.98 -41.42 26.15
N TYR A 352 32.25 -40.82 27.09
CA TYR A 352 32.86 -40.00 28.14
C TYR A 352 33.75 -40.80 29.08
N ARG A 353 33.41 -42.06 29.37
CA ARG A 353 34.25 -42.95 30.18
C ARG A 353 35.54 -43.31 29.46
N ASN A 354 35.47 -43.58 28.16
CA ASN A 354 36.65 -43.78 27.32
C ASN A 354 37.50 -42.52 27.22
N GLU A 355 36.89 -41.34 27.10
CA GLU A 355 37.58 -40.05 27.08
C GLU A 355 38.25 -39.76 28.44
N VAL A 356 37.57 -40.02 29.55
CA VAL A 356 38.14 -39.92 30.91
C VAL A 356 39.23 -40.95 31.14
N ASP A 357 39.10 -42.17 30.64
CA ASP A 357 40.13 -43.20 30.74
C ASP A 357 41.33 -42.91 29.81
N LEU A 358 41.13 -42.23 28.68
CA LEU A 358 42.17 -41.64 27.85
C LEU A 358 42.91 -40.53 28.60
N LEU A 359 42.17 -39.59 29.20
CA LEU A 359 42.74 -38.50 30.02
C LEU A 359 43.46 -39.03 31.26
N ARG A 360 42.94 -40.09 31.91
CA ARG A 360 43.63 -40.78 33.01
C ARG A 360 44.85 -41.54 32.54
N LYS A 361 44.80 -42.23 31.40
CA LYS A 361 45.99 -42.87 30.80
C LYS A 361 47.04 -41.84 30.39
N GLU A 362 46.62 -40.67 29.92
CA GLU A 362 47.49 -39.54 29.59
C GLU A 362 48.13 -38.94 30.87
N GLN A 363 47.36 -38.82 31.95
CA GLN A 363 47.85 -38.35 33.25
C GLN A 363 48.75 -39.39 33.96
N ILE A 364 48.48 -40.69 33.81
CA ILE A 364 49.31 -41.79 34.32
C ILE A 364 50.58 -41.94 33.48
N ARG A 365 50.53 -41.71 32.16
CA ARG A 365 51.71 -41.66 31.29
C ARG A 365 52.61 -40.46 31.62
N ASN A 366 52.03 -39.36 32.11
CA ASN A 366 52.76 -38.19 32.59
C ASN A 366 53.32 -38.34 34.02
N SER A 367 53.11 -39.48 34.70
CA SER A 367 53.52 -39.73 36.10
C SER A 367 54.64 -40.77 36.25
N ARG A 368 55.35 -41.14 35.18
CA ARG A 368 56.59 -41.94 35.28
C ARG A 368 57.78 -41.07 34.87
N PRO A 369 58.78 -40.87 35.75
CA PRO A 369 59.99 -40.16 35.40
C PRO A 369 60.92 -41.15 34.71
N ASP A 370 60.82 -41.25 33.38
CA ASP A 370 61.88 -41.64 32.46
C ASP A 370 61.26 -41.87 31.08
N GLU A 371 61.44 -40.91 30.18
CA GLU A 371 61.61 -41.08 28.71
C GLU A 371 61.39 -39.72 27.99
N GLU A 372 62.43 -38.88 28.04
CA GLU A 372 62.43 -37.49 27.53
C GLU A 372 62.57 -37.38 25.98
N TYR A 373 62.57 -38.50 25.25
CA TYR A 373 62.79 -38.50 23.79
C TYR A 373 61.53 -38.80 22.93
N ALA A 374 60.45 -39.37 23.49
CA ALA A 374 59.23 -39.70 22.73
C ALA A 374 58.13 -38.62 22.78
N HIS A 375 58.22 -37.70 23.75
CA HIS A 375 57.18 -36.66 23.98
C HIS A 375 57.26 -35.52 22.95
N SER A 376 58.46 -35.17 22.48
CA SER A 376 58.66 -34.14 21.44
C SER A 376 58.02 -34.53 20.10
N GLN A 377 58.18 -35.79 19.68
CA GLN A 377 57.65 -36.26 18.39
C GLN A 377 56.11 -36.29 18.35
N THR A 378 55.48 -36.58 19.49
CA THR A 378 54.01 -36.67 19.58
C THR A 378 53.37 -35.28 19.60
N GLN A 379 54.00 -34.31 20.28
CA GLN A 379 53.54 -32.93 20.35
C GLN A 379 53.75 -32.19 19.01
N GLU A 380 54.85 -32.48 18.32
CA GLU A 380 55.12 -31.99 16.96
C GLU A 380 54.14 -32.58 15.92
N SER A 381 53.77 -33.86 16.05
CA SER A 381 52.74 -34.48 15.20
C SER A 381 51.34 -33.89 15.43
N GLN A 382 50.97 -33.60 16.69
CA GLN A 382 49.70 -32.94 17.00
C GLN A 382 49.66 -31.49 16.49
N LEU A 383 50.77 -30.75 16.59
CA LEU A 383 50.89 -29.41 16.02
C LEU A 383 50.80 -29.43 14.49
N GLN A 384 51.42 -30.41 13.82
CA GLN A 384 51.29 -30.57 12.36
C GLN A 384 49.85 -30.86 11.94
N LEU A 385 49.12 -31.72 12.66
CA LEU A 385 47.73 -32.04 12.33
C LEU A 385 46.82 -30.81 12.47
N LEU A 386 47.02 -30.03 13.56
CA LEU A 386 46.28 -28.79 13.80
C LEU A 386 46.62 -27.73 12.75
N GLN A 387 47.90 -27.61 12.38
CA GLN A 387 48.36 -26.68 11.35
C GLN A 387 47.81 -27.05 9.96
N GLN A 388 47.70 -28.35 9.66
CA GLN A 388 47.07 -28.85 8.44
C GLN A 388 45.56 -28.58 8.40
N SER A 389 44.86 -28.77 9.53
CA SER A 389 43.43 -28.45 9.65
C SER A 389 43.16 -26.94 9.50
N MET A 390 43.97 -26.11 10.15
CA MET A 390 43.92 -24.64 9.99
C MET A 390 44.17 -24.20 8.55
N HIS A 391 45.13 -24.81 7.86
CA HIS A 391 45.41 -24.51 6.46
C HIS A 391 44.24 -24.91 5.54
N SER A 392 43.66 -26.08 5.75
CA SER A 392 42.48 -26.54 5.01
C SER A 392 41.28 -25.61 5.21
N MET A 393 41.03 -25.17 6.45
CA MET A 393 39.96 -24.22 6.78
C MET A 393 40.21 -22.85 6.14
N GLN A 394 41.45 -22.36 6.16
CA GLN A 394 41.82 -21.10 5.50
C GLN A 394 41.59 -21.16 3.99
N GLN A 395 41.86 -22.31 3.37
CA GLN A 395 41.62 -22.52 1.94
C GLN A 395 40.13 -22.64 1.60
N GLN A 396 39.31 -23.23 2.48
CA GLN A 396 37.85 -23.21 2.35
C GLN A 396 37.28 -21.79 2.45
N LEU A 397 37.79 -20.97 3.38
CA LEU A 397 37.37 -19.57 3.53
C LEU A 397 37.71 -18.75 2.28
N LEU A 398 38.90 -18.92 1.70
CA LEU A 398 39.28 -18.25 0.45
C LEU A 398 38.37 -18.66 -0.72
N ASN A 399 38.07 -19.96 -0.85
CA ASN A 399 37.12 -20.44 -1.87
C ASN A 399 35.71 -19.88 -1.69
N LEU A 400 35.24 -19.75 -0.45
CA LEU A 400 33.94 -19.12 -0.17
C LEU A 400 33.95 -17.63 -0.51
N GLN A 401 35.06 -16.95 -0.24
CA GLN A 401 35.23 -15.53 -0.55
C GLN A 401 35.28 -15.28 -2.07
N GLU A 402 35.94 -16.15 -2.84
CA GLU A 402 35.93 -16.12 -4.30
C GLU A 402 34.52 -16.38 -4.87
N LYS A 403 33.80 -17.37 -4.31
CA LYS A 403 32.40 -17.64 -4.69
C LYS A 403 31.48 -16.46 -4.40
N LEU A 404 31.67 -15.78 -3.27
CA LEU A 404 30.90 -14.58 -2.93
C LEU A 404 31.17 -13.45 -3.92
N LEU A 405 32.44 -13.20 -4.27
CA LEU A 405 32.81 -12.20 -5.28
C LEU A 405 32.24 -12.53 -6.66
N SER A 406 32.26 -13.81 -7.07
CA SER A 406 31.62 -14.27 -8.31
C SER A 406 30.11 -14.00 -8.29
N LYS A 407 29.43 -14.30 -7.17
CA LYS A 407 27.99 -14.08 -7.02
C LYS A 407 27.64 -12.59 -6.97
N GLU A 408 28.48 -11.76 -6.40
CA GLU A 408 28.32 -10.30 -6.39
C GLU A 408 28.45 -9.72 -7.80
N ALA A 409 29.40 -10.22 -8.62
CA ALA A 409 29.53 -9.84 -10.02
C ALA A 409 28.33 -10.29 -10.89
N GLU A 410 27.84 -11.52 -10.69
CA GLU A 410 26.62 -12.00 -11.36
C GLU A 410 25.40 -11.13 -11.01
N LEU A 411 25.28 -10.72 -9.75
CA LEU A 411 24.18 -9.89 -9.28
C LEU A 411 24.25 -8.48 -9.88
N GLU A 412 25.44 -7.89 -10.01
CA GLU A 412 25.60 -6.59 -10.67
C GLU A 412 25.32 -6.66 -12.17
N GLN A 413 25.70 -7.75 -12.84
CA GLN A 413 25.32 -8.00 -14.23
C GLN A 413 23.79 -8.11 -14.38
N ALA A 414 23.12 -8.84 -13.50
CA ALA A 414 21.66 -8.95 -13.53
C ALA A 414 20.96 -7.58 -13.31
N ARG A 415 21.54 -6.71 -12.47
CA ARG A 415 21.06 -5.33 -12.30
C ARG A 415 21.24 -4.48 -13.55
N GLU A 416 22.36 -4.62 -14.25
CA GLU A 416 22.62 -3.94 -15.52
C GLU A 416 21.62 -4.38 -16.61
N GLU A 417 21.37 -5.68 -16.71
CA GLU A 417 20.39 -6.26 -17.62
C GLU A 417 18.97 -5.78 -17.28
N HIS A 418 18.62 -5.70 -16.00
CA HIS A 418 17.34 -5.15 -15.56
C HIS A 418 17.17 -3.67 -15.98
N ARG A 419 18.19 -2.83 -15.78
CA ARG A 419 18.20 -1.42 -16.22
C ARG A 419 18.05 -1.31 -17.74
N HIS A 420 18.69 -2.19 -18.51
CA HIS A 420 18.56 -2.23 -19.96
C HIS A 420 17.13 -2.56 -20.40
N LEU A 421 16.54 -3.61 -19.82
CA LEU A 421 15.17 -4.02 -20.12
C LEU A 421 14.14 -2.96 -19.72
N GLU A 422 14.31 -2.29 -18.59
CA GLU A 422 13.47 -1.15 -18.19
C GLU A 422 13.52 -0.01 -19.22
N GLY A 423 14.71 0.29 -19.74
CA GLY A 423 14.90 1.27 -20.82
C GLY A 423 14.18 0.87 -22.11
N GLU A 424 14.27 -0.39 -22.52
CA GLU A 424 13.55 -0.91 -23.70
C GLU A 424 12.03 -0.87 -23.54
N VAL A 425 11.53 -1.20 -22.35
CA VAL A 425 10.09 -1.09 -22.02
C VAL A 425 9.62 0.36 -22.11
N LEU A 426 10.44 1.31 -21.67
CA LEU A 426 10.12 2.74 -21.75
C LEU A 426 10.08 3.23 -23.21
N LEU A 427 11.04 2.80 -24.02
CA LEU A 427 11.08 3.10 -25.45
C LEU A 427 9.89 2.48 -26.21
N LEU A 428 9.51 1.25 -25.88
CA LEU A 428 8.31 0.60 -26.44
C LEU A 428 7.03 1.32 -26.02
N ARG A 429 6.95 1.77 -24.76
CA ARG A 429 5.82 2.56 -24.24
C ARG A 429 5.68 3.90 -24.97
N ASP A 430 6.78 4.59 -25.22
CA ASP A 430 6.76 5.86 -25.96
C ASP A 430 6.40 5.66 -27.44
N LYS A 431 6.85 4.56 -28.04
CA LYS A 431 6.48 4.18 -29.41
C LYS A 431 4.98 3.85 -29.54
N VAL A 432 4.39 3.24 -28.51
CA VAL A 432 2.94 3.00 -28.42
C VAL A 432 2.17 4.30 -28.18
N ASN A 433 2.67 5.21 -27.34
CA ASN A 433 2.04 6.51 -27.11
C ASN A 433 2.08 7.43 -28.36
N SER A 434 3.12 7.34 -29.18
CA SER A 434 3.22 8.11 -30.43
C SER A 434 2.22 7.67 -31.51
N LEU A 435 1.62 6.48 -31.39
CA LEU A 435 0.58 5.98 -32.31
C LEU A 435 -0.84 6.45 -31.94
N TYR A 436 -1.02 7.13 -30.81
CA TYR A 436 -2.32 7.63 -30.33
C TYR A 436 -2.29 9.14 -30.09
N SER A 437 -2.38 9.92 -31.17
CA SER A 437 -2.80 11.33 -31.14
C SER A 437 -4.08 11.50 -31.97
N PRO A 438 -5.07 12.31 -31.52
CA PRO A 438 -6.43 12.22 -32.02
C PRO A 438 -6.65 13.07 -33.27
N VAL A 439 -7.08 12.44 -34.37
CA VAL A 439 -7.70 13.12 -35.53
C VAL A 439 -9.16 12.68 -35.64
N LYS A 440 -10.03 13.67 -35.86
CA LYS A 440 -11.48 13.62 -35.87
C LYS A 440 -12.08 12.71 -36.97
N SER A 441 -13.26 12.16 -36.62
CA SER A 441 -14.46 11.93 -37.46
C SER A 441 -14.65 10.56 -38.14
N MET A 442 -15.91 10.12 -38.03
CA MET A 442 -16.71 9.19 -38.85
C MET A 442 -16.83 7.70 -38.43
N ASN A 443 -18.05 7.37 -37.98
CA ASN A 443 -18.82 6.12 -38.11
C ASN A 443 -18.10 4.80 -38.47
N SER A 444 -18.18 3.81 -37.57
CA SER A 444 -19.08 2.63 -37.68
C SER A 444 -18.64 1.51 -36.73
N CYS A 445 -19.61 0.65 -36.38
CA CYS A 445 -19.45 -0.73 -35.90
C CYS A 445 -19.15 -0.99 -34.41
N ILE A 446 -20.10 -1.71 -33.78
CA ILE A 446 -19.95 -2.60 -32.62
C ILE A 446 -19.67 -4.01 -33.21
N PRO A 447 -18.81 -4.89 -32.64
CA PRO A 447 -19.00 -5.39 -31.27
C PRO A 447 -17.77 -5.63 -30.38
N ALA A 448 -18.02 -5.35 -29.09
CA ALA A 448 -17.66 -6.13 -27.91
C ALA A 448 -16.34 -6.93 -27.93
N LEU A 449 -15.37 -6.46 -27.16
CA LEU A 449 -14.80 -7.14 -25.98
C LEU A 449 -13.71 -6.22 -25.38
N VAL A 450 -13.47 -6.36 -24.08
CA VAL A 450 -12.44 -5.64 -23.28
C VAL A 450 -12.83 -4.24 -22.77
N ARG A 451 -13.88 -4.18 -21.96
CA ARG A 451 -14.02 -3.16 -20.88
C ARG A 451 -13.86 -3.87 -19.53
N SER A 452 -12.63 -4.10 -19.07
CA SER A 452 -12.44 -4.63 -17.70
C SER A 452 -11.14 -4.23 -16.99
N ARG A 453 -10.27 -3.39 -17.55
CA ARG A 453 -8.99 -3.05 -16.88
C ARG A 453 -8.93 -1.68 -16.20
N ASP A 454 -9.87 -0.78 -16.51
CA ASP A 454 -9.80 0.61 -16.02
C ASP A 454 -10.41 0.82 -14.61
N ARG A 455 -11.11 -0.17 -14.05
CA ARG A 455 -11.72 -0.06 -12.71
C ARG A 455 -10.77 -0.38 -11.55
N ARG A 456 -9.55 -0.90 -11.82
CA ARG A 456 -8.60 -1.27 -10.75
C ARG A 456 -7.73 -0.12 -10.26
N SER A 457 -7.42 0.86 -11.11
CA SER A 457 -6.56 1.99 -10.73
C SER A 457 -7.24 2.96 -9.76
N GLU A 458 -8.52 3.27 -9.97
CA GLU A 458 -9.27 4.17 -9.06
C GLU A 458 -9.63 3.50 -7.73
N PHE A 459 -9.68 2.15 -7.67
CA PHE A 459 -10.04 1.42 -6.46
C PHE A 459 -8.87 1.27 -5.46
N MET A 460 -7.61 1.39 -5.92
CA MET A 460 -6.42 1.36 -5.06
C MET A 460 -6.18 2.67 -4.30
N ILE A 461 -6.72 3.79 -4.76
CA ILE A 461 -6.52 5.09 -4.09
C ILE A 461 -7.33 5.17 -2.77
N MET A 462 -8.34 4.31 -2.59
CA MET A 462 -9.24 4.28 -1.42
C MET A 462 -8.97 3.16 -0.40
N ARG A 463 -8.07 2.22 -0.69
CA ARG A 463 -7.56 1.25 0.29
C ARG A 463 -6.07 1.52 0.45
N GLY A 464 -5.61 1.81 1.67
CA GLY A 464 -4.21 2.13 2.01
C GLY A 464 -3.21 1.00 1.76
N GLY A 465 -3.08 0.56 0.50
CA GLY A 465 -2.05 -0.35 0.03
C GLY A 465 -0.85 0.41 -0.52
N VAL A 466 0.30 -0.27 -0.53
CA VAL A 466 1.53 0.22 -1.14
C VAL A 466 1.38 0.16 -2.66
N ALA A 467 1.48 1.31 -3.34
CA ALA A 467 1.18 1.45 -4.76
C ALA A 467 2.41 1.28 -5.67
N SER A 468 3.63 1.30 -5.11
CA SER A 468 4.88 1.06 -5.85
C SER A 468 5.98 0.49 -4.96
N GLU A 469 6.97 -0.15 -5.56
CA GLU A 469 8.17 -0.62 -4.86
C GLU A 469 8.93 0.53 -4.17
N LYS A 470 8.97 1.72 -4.80
CA LYS A 470 9.53 2.92 -4.19
C LYS A 470 8.81 3.29 -2.88
N GLU A 471 7.48 3.20 -2.85
CA GLU A 471 6.73 3.43 -1.61
C GLU A 471 7.04 2.36 -0.55
N ALA A 472 7.17 1.08 -0.95
CA ALA A 472 7.52 -0.01 -0.03
C ALA A 472 8.87 0.23 0.65
N LEU A 473 9.88 0.63 -0.13
CA LEU A 473 11.22 0.95 0.37
C LEU A 473 11.20 2.14 1.32
N LEU A 474 10.50 3.23 0.96
CA LEU A 474 10.37 4.40 1.83
C LEU A 474 9.69 4.02 3.15
N LEU A 475 8.60 3.25 3.10
CA LEU A 475 7.92 2.78 4.31
C LEU A 475 8.79 1.90 5.20
N GLY A 476 9.64 1.05 4.62
CA GLY A 476 10.63 0.27 5.35
C GLY A 476 11.68 1.15 6.05
N ILE A 477 12.25 2.12 5.34
CA ILE A 477 13.23 3.07 5.89
C ILE A 477 12.61 3.93 7.00
N MET A 478 11.38 4.40 6.81
CA MET A 478 10.66 5.20 7.81
C MET A 478 10.31 4.37 9.04
N SER A 479 9.87 3.13 8.87
CA SER A 479 9.55 2.21 9.98
C SER A 479 10.80 1.90 10.81
N THR A 480 11.89 1.51 10.16
CA THR A 480 13.18 1.21 10.82
C THR A 480 13.74 2.43 11.54
N PHE A 481 13.72 3.60 10.90
CA PHE A 481 14.16 4.85 11.53
C PHE A 481 13.31 5.16 12.75
N LEU A 482 11.98 5.17 12.64
CA LEU A 482 11.12 5.56 13.76
C LEU A 482 11.06 4.53 14.88
N HIS A 483 11.29 3.25 14.58
CA HIS A 483 11.35 2.18 15.58
C HIS A 483 12.52 2.38 16.57
N VAL A 484 13.66 2.90 16.10
CA VAL A 484 14.80 3.23 16.98
C VAL A 484 14.66 4.60 17.68
N HIS A 485 13.56 5.33 17.45
CA HIS A 485 13.27 6.63 18.07
C HIS A 485 12.06 6.53 19.02
N PRO A 486 12.24 6.10 20.29
CA PRO A 486 11.13 5.84 21.23
C PRO A 486 10.25 7.06 21.52
N PHE A 487 10.80 8.28 21.40
CA PHE A 487 10.07 9.54 21.59
C PHE A 487 9.53 10.14 20.30
N GLY A 488 9.70 9.45 19.17
CA GLY A 488 9.37 9.94 17.84
C GLY A 488 10.31 11.02 17.31
N ALA A 489 10.20 11.29 16.02
CA ALA A 489 11.01 12.26 15.30
C ALA A 489 10.13 13.27 14.56
N ASN A 490 10.59 14.52 14.43
CA ASN A 490 9.91 15.49 13.59
C ASN A 490 10.09 15.14 12.10
N LEU A 491 9.20 15.66 11.25
CA LEU A 491 9.21 15.36 9.81
C LEU A 491 10.51 15.83 9.14
N GLU A 492 11.01 17.01 9.52
CA GLU A 492 12.22 17.59 8.96
C GLU A 492 13.46 16.73 9.23
N TYR A 493 13.56 16.14 10.41
CA TYR A 493 14.65 15.27 10.80
C TYR A 493 14.60 13.94 10.05
N LEU A 494 13.41 13.32 9.98
CA LEU A 494 13.19 12.11 9.19
C LEU A 494 13.50 12.35 7.70
N TRP A 495 13.02 13.46 7.15
CA TRP A 495 13.28 13.85 5.76
C TRP A 495 14.78 14.08 5.53
N SER A 496 15.48 14.78 6.43
CA SER A 496 16.93 15.01 6.30
C SER A 496 17.75 13.71 6.31
N TYR A 497 17.28 12.67 6.99
CA TYR A 497 17.88 11.35 6.97
C TYR A 497 17.63 10.65 5.63
N ILE A 498 16.38 10.64 5.17
CA ILE A 498 15.99 9.98 3.92
C ILE A 498 16.61 10.68 2.70
N GLN A 499 16.77 12.01 2.74
CA GLN A 499 17.39 12.78 1.66
C GLN A 499 18.86 12.39 1.40
N LYS A 500 19.57 11.86 2.42
CA LYS A 500 20.93 11.32 2.25
C LYS A 500 20.94 9.98 1.50
N LEU A 501 19.83 9.25 1.51
CA LEU A 501 19.67 7.96 0.84
C LEU A 501 19.06 8.14 -0.56
N ASP A 502 18.07 9.03 -0.70
CA ASP A 502 17.45 9.40 -1.98
C ASP A 502 17.15 10.91 -2.01
N ALA A 503 17.93 11.64 -2.81
CA ALA A 503 17.81 13.10 -2.95
C ALA A 503 16.53 13.54 -3.68
N LYS A 504 15.77 12.62 -4.31
CA LYS A 504 14.55 12.94 -5.06
C LYS A 504 13.29 12.96 -4.19
N VAL A 505 13.39 12.61 -2.91
CA VAL A 505 12.24 12.48 -2.00
C VAL A 505 11.95 13.81 -1.31
N THR A 506 10.68 14.21 -1.34
CA THR A 506 10.20 15.44 -0.68
C THR A 506 9.56 15.17 0.68
N ALA A 507 9.60 16.15 1.58
CA ALA A 507 8.98 16.04 2.91
C ALA A 507 7.46 15.80 2.82
N VAL A 508 6.79 16.39 1.81
CA VAL A 508 5.34 16.25 1.58
C VAL A 508 4.98 14.82 1.18
N GLU A 509 5.80 14.16 0.36
CA GLU A 509 5.59 12.76 -0.03
C GLU A 509 5.67 11.83 1.19
N LEU A 510 6.64 12.07 2.08
CA LEU A 510 6.79 11.30 3.32
C LEU A 510 5.59 11.52 4.26
N GLU A 511 5.17 12.76 4.46
CA GLU A 511 4.00 13.07 5.28
C GLU A 511 2.73 12.39 4.74
N HIS A 512 2.51 12.44 3.43
CA HIS A 512 1.36 11.81 2.79
C HIS A 512 1.36 10.27 2.97
N LEU A 513 2.52 9.63 2.88
CA LEU A 513 2.66 8.18 3.11
C LEU A 513 2.32 7.78 4.55
N MET A 514 2.76 8.57 5.54
CA MET A 514 2.54 8.27 6.96
C MET A 514 1.08 8.51 7.37
N VAL A 515 0.47 9.58 6.86
CA VAL A 515 -0.96 9.87 7.10
C VAL A 515 -1.86 8.77 6.54
N ARG A 516 -1.47 8.15 5.41
CA ARG A 516 -2.23 7.08 4.76
C ARG A 516 -2.22 5.74 5.54
N LEU A 517 -1.27 5.57 6.47
CA LEU A 517 -1.06 4.31 7.22
C LEU A 517 -1.12 4.55 8.74
N PRO A 518 -2.29 4.89 9.30
CA PRO A 518 -2.44 5.26 10.71
C PRO A 518 -2.21 4.10 11.69
N SER A 519 -2.26 2.85 11.22
CA SER A 519 -1.91 1.67 12.03
C SER A 519 -0.39 1.49 12.18
N MET A 520 0.40 2.03 11.25
CA MET A 520 1.86 1.92 11.28
C MET A 520 2.54 3.18 11.83
N PHE A 521 1.99 4.36 11.54
CA PHE A 521 2.55 5.64 11.95
C PHE A 521 1.52 6.53 12.62
N LYS A 522 1.93 7.15 13.73
CA LYS A 522 1.09 8.07 14.49
C LYS A 522 1.79 9.40 14.68
N GLN A 523 1.08 10.49 14.43
CA GLN A 523 1.55 11.85 14.73
C GLN A 523 1.12 12.23 16.15
N GLU A 524 2.07 12.60 16.99
CA GLU A 524 1.85 13.06 18.35
C GLU A 524 2.43 14.47 18.52
N LEU A 525 1.76 15.29 19.35
CA LEU A 525 2.25 16.60 19.74
C LEU A 525 3.07 16.42 21.02
N SER A 526 4.35 16.77 20.96
CA SER A 526 5.25 16.72 22.11
C SER A 526 5.65 18.14 22.53
N GLY A 527 5.53 18.46 23.81
CA GLY A 527 5.89 19.77 24.38
C GLY A 527 4.73 20.50 25.08
N VAL A 528 5.04 21.64 25.72
CA VAL A 528 4.07 22.48 26.45
C VAL A 528 4.20 23.94 25.99
N GLY A 529 3.10 24.58 25.63
CA GLY A 529 3.06 26.01 25.29
C GLY A 529 3.71 26.32 23.95
N ALA A 530 4.70 27.24 23.94
CA ALA A 530 5.36 27.73 22.73
C ALA A 530 6.31 26.70 22.06
N ASN A 531 6.63 25.59 22.73
CA ASN A 531 7.51 24.53 22.24
C ASN A 531 6.74 23.27 21.80
N LEU A 532 5.51 23.42 21.31
CA LEU A 532 4.74 22.29 20.78
C LEU A 532 5.35 21.84 19.44
N GLU A 533 5.84 20.60 19.39
CA GLU A 533 6.44 20.02 18.18
C GLU A 533 5.65 18.81 17.70
N LYS A 534 5.41 18.73 16.39
CA LYS A 534 4.81 17.56 15.75
C LYS A 534 5.87 16.47 15.59
N ARG A 535 5.65 15.31 16.20
CA ARG A 535 6.54 14.16 16.09
C ARG A 535 5.78 12.94 15.58
N TRP A 536 6.43 12.17 14.73
CA TRP A 536 5.94 10.90 14.23
C TRP A 536 6.53 9.74 15.04
N LYS A 537 5.71 8.74 15.32
CA LYS A 537 6.09 7.48 15.97
C LYS A 537 5.66 6.28 15.14
N PHE A 538 6.42 5.20 15.24
CA PHE A 538 6.05 3.90 14.70
C PHE A 538 5.23 3.11 15.73
N CYS A 539 4.07 2.60 15.31
CA CYS A 539 3.13 1.83 16.14
C CYS A 539 2.67 0.52 15.47
N GLY A 540 3.35 0.07 14.41
CA GLY A 540 2.93 -1.10 13.62
C GLY A 540 2.92 -2.43 14.38
N PHE A 541 3.60 -2.53 15.52
CA PHE A 541 3.57 -3.71 16.39
C PHE A 541 2.45 -3.69 17.44
N ASP A 542 1.86 -2.52 17.72
CA ASP A 542 0.84 -2.38 18.75
C ASP A 542 -0.42 -3.19 18.38
N SER A 543 -0.74 -3.30 17.08
CA SER A 543 -1.85 -4.11 16.57
C SER A 543 -1.63 -5.63 16.62
N LEU A 544 -0.38 -6.09 16.85
CA LEU A 544 -0.05 -7.52 16.99
C LEU A 544 0.01 -7.97 18.46
N SER A 545 -0.14 -7.04 19.40
CA SER A 545 -0.02 -7.28 20.85
C SER A 545 -1.37 -7.52 21.57
N THR A 546 -2.45 -7.58 20.81
CA THR A 546 -3.79 -8.07 21.19
C THR A 546 -4.12 -9.30 20.38
#